data_AF-U2CR52-F1
#
_entry.id   AF-U2CR52-F1
#
_cell.length_a   1.000
_cell.length_b   1.000
_cell.length_c   1.000
_cell.angle_alpha   90.00
_cell.angle_beta   90.00
_cell.angle_gamma   90.00
#
_symmetry.space_group_name_H-M   'P 1'
#
loop_
_entity.id
_entity.type
_entity.pdbx_description
1 polymer ?
#
loop_
_entity_poly.entity_id
_entity_poly.type
_entity_poly.pdbx_seq_one_letter_code
_entity_poly.pdbx_strand_id
1 'polypeptide(L)'
;MRLFEMLLLLLNVVFSAENLLIKKRLPKWALMLTSIVSMAILAIHLLVEGYRLQLIFLYCVTVLVFIYAIFNYYKTPVPGKASHAKRVLGNTFIIASLLVTAGLMYIFPVFTLPNPTGTFKIGTEVLHLVDQQRTETLDKSAKGKRELMVQVWYPAENTSGSPIPFIPDTQILGPMAENYGLPGFIFQYLKYVLSHSYKDANISSAKNSYPLIIINHGFGSSRFIHTSQAEDLASHGYIVVAIDHTYNTFATIFPDGRMTTCKTNEFFSSNDDYQTTRSNRDKIGKVLTDDVTFVMNELQLINSGQIQSSLKGRIDLAHIGIFGHSIGGATAYDSSYDSRITAGIDLDGGLYRLDGRAGSNKPFLFIDSEDQFKNIKMVM
;
A
#
# COMPACT_ATOMS: atom_id res chain seq x y z
N MET A 1 14.06 -0.84 9.43
CA MET A 1 13.43 -1.01 10.75
C MET A 1 13.60 0.28 11.53
N ARG A 2 12.60 0.68 12.32
CA ARG A 2 12.60 1.97 13.02
C ARG A 2 13.49 1.91 14.27
N LEU A 3 14.18 3.00 14.57
CA LEU A 3 15.28 3.02 15.53
C LEU A 3 14.80 2.66 16.94
N PHE A 4 13.75 3.31 17.43
CA PHE A 4 13.30 3.13 18.82
C PHE A 4 12.65 1.76 19.03
N GLU A 5 12.03 1.17 18.01
CA GLU A 5 11.57 -0.23 18.05
C GLU A 5 12.72 -1.21 18.27
N MET A 6 13.81 -1.05 17.50
CA MET A 6 14.98 -1.93 17.62
C MET A 6 15.66 -1.75 18.98
N LEU A 7 15.81 -0.50 19.44
CA LEU A 7 16.38 -0.22 20.76
C LEU A 7 15.51 -0.81 21.88
N LEU A 8 14.19 -0.67 21.79
CA LEU A 8 13.27 -1.23 22.79
C LEU A 8 13.31 -2.76 22.82
N LEU A 9 13.34 -3.41 21.66
CA LEU A 9 13.47 -4.87 21.56
C LEU A 9 14.82 -5.33 22.12
N LEU A 10 15.91 -4.69 21.72
CA LEU A 10 17.27 -5.01 22.18
C LEU A 10 17.39 -4.89 23.70
N LEU A 11 16.89 -3.79 24.29
CA LEU A 11 16.92 -3.60 25.74
C LEU A 11 16.16 -4.70 26.48
N ASN A 12 14.98 -5.10 25.99
CA ASN A 12 14.21 -6.18 26.60
C ASN A 12 14.88 -7.56 26.43
N VAL A 13 15.57 -7.80 25.32
CA VAL A 13 16.36 -9.02 25.10
C VAL A 13 17.55 -9.08 26.06
N VAL A 14 18.34 -8.01 26.15
CA VAL A 14 19.49 -7.92 27.07
C VAL A 14 19.03 -8.11 28.51
N PHE A 15 17.97 -7.42 28.91
CA PHE A 15 17.37 -7.56 30.24
C PHE A 15 16.95 -9.00 30.55
N SER A 16 16.35 -9.69 29.58
CA SER A 16 15.90 -11.08 29.73
C SER A 16 17.09 -12.03 29.84
N ALA A 17 18.11 -11.84 29.01
CA ALA A 17 19.33 -12.64 29.01
C ALA A 17 20.09 -12.53 30.34
N GLU A 18 20.19 -11.33 30.92
CA GLU A 18 20.87 -11.12 32.21
C GLU A 18 20.16 -11.82 33.38
N ASN A 19 18.82 -11.82 33.39
CA ASN A 19 18.03 -12.53 34.42
C ASN A 19 18.08 -14.06 34.28
N LEU A 20 18.42 -14.57 33.10
CA LEU A 20 18.41 -16.00 32.76
C LEU A 20 19.78 -16.66 32.82
N LEU A 21 20.81 -15.99 32.29
CA LEU A 21 22.13 -16.57 32.01
C LEU A 21 23.17 -16.18 33.06
N ILE A 22 23.05 -15.01 33.69
CA ILE A 22 24.04 -14.51 34.63
C ILE A 22 23.65 -14.96 36.06
N LYS A 23 24.47 -15.84 36.67
CA LYS A 23 24.26 -16.32 38.05
C LYS A 23 24.27 -15.19 39.11
N LYS A 24 24.83 -14.02 38.79
CA LYS A 24 24.82 -12.81 39.63
C LYS A 24 23.61 -11.94 39.29
N ARG A 25 22.71 -11.74 40.26
CA ARG A 25 21.60 -10.79 40.13
C ARG A 25 22.16 -9.37 40.07
N LEU A 26 21.65 -8.56 39.14
CA LEU A 26 21.87 -7.12 39.13
C LEU A 26 21.49 -6.50 40.48
N PRO A 27 22.22 -5.49 40.96
CA PRO A 27 21.79 -4.74 42.13
C PRO A 27 20.44 -4.06 41.84
N LYS A 28 19.59 -3.92 42.86
CA LYS A 28 18.22 -3.38 42.72
C LYS A 28 18.16 -2.03 42.02
N TRP A 29 19.16 -1.16 42.24
CA TRP A 29 19.25 0.15 41.59
C TRP A 29 19.49 0.03 40.07
N ALA A 30 20.30 -0.92 39.62
CA ALA A 30 20.59 -1.11 38.21
C ALA A 30 19.36 -1.65 37.47
N LEU A 31 18.66 -2.62 38.10
CA LEU A 31 17.37 -3.11 37.61
C LEU A 31 16.36 -1.96 37.43
N MET A 32 16.21 -1.11 38.44
CA MET A 32 15.34 0.05 38.37
C MET A 32 15.75 1.00 37.23
N LEU A 33 17.04 1.37 37.14
CA LEU A 33 17.55 2.26 36.11
C LEU A 33 17.28 1.73 34.70
N THR A 34 17.59 0.45 34.43
CA THR A 34 17.34 -0.16 33.11
C THR A 34 15.85 -0.15 32.75
N SER A 35 14.97 -0.42 33.71
CA SER A 35 13.52 -0.39 33.48
C SER A 35 12.99 1.02 33.21
N ILE A 36 13.54 2.04 33.88
CA ILE A 36 13.23 3.46 33.61
C ILE A 36 13.68 3.84 32.19
N VAL A 37 14.88 3.43 31.79
CA VAL A 37 15.38 3.67 30.43
C VAL A 37 14.49 3.00 29.40
N SER A 38 14.10 1.74 29.58
CA SER A 38 13.18 1.06 28.66
C SER A 38 11.81 1.74 28.58
N MET A 39 11.26 2.22 29.72
CA MET A 39 10.03 3.00 29.73
C MET A 39 10.16 4.35 29.00
N ALA A 40 11.31 5.02 29.16
CA ALA A 40 11.60 6.26 28.43
C ALA A 40 11.69 6.01 26.92
N ILE A 41 12.37 4.95 26.48
CA ILE A 41 12.42 4.58 25.06
C ILE A 41 11.03 4.20 24.54
N LEU A 42 10.23 3.45 25.31
CA LEU A 42 8.84 3.16 24.96
C LEU A 42 8.02 4.46 24.79
N ALA A 43 8.15 5.42 25.71
CA ALA A 43 7.47 6.70 25.61
C ALA A 43 7.91 7.48 24.37
N ILE A 44 9.22 7.56 24.09
CA ILE A 44 9.76 8.22 22.90
C ILE A 44 9.25 7.54 21.63
N HIS A 45 9.27 6.20 21.57
CA HIS A 45 8.74 5.43 20.46
C HIS A 45 7.27 5.78 20.20
N LEU A 46 6.42 5.75 21.23
CA LEU A 46 4.99 6.03 21.09
C LEU A 46 4.72 7.49 20.64
N LEU A 47 5.58 8.43 21.03
CA LEU A 47 5.47 9.85 20.66
C LEU A 47 6.02 10.16 19.26
N VAL A 48 7.14 9.54 18.87
CA VAL A 48 7.89 9.88 17.65
C VAL A 48 7.58 8.93 16.50
N GLU A 49 7.58 7.63 16.75
CA GLU A 49 7.33 6.60 15.72
C GLU A 49 5.86 6.16 15.72
N GLY A 50 5.13 6.38 16.81
CA GLY A 50 3.73 6.01 16.92
C GLY A 50 3.50 4.52 17.19
N TYR A 51 2.33 4.25 17.78
CA TYR A 51 1.90 2.93 18.20
C TYR A 51 1.81 1.91 17.06
N ARG A 52 2.31 0.69 17.30
CA ARG A 52 2.09 -0.47 16.42
C ARG A 52 1.58 -1.67 17.20
N LEU A 53 0.50 -2.26 16.70
CA LEU A 53 -0.08 -3.45 17.29
C LEU A 53 0.90 -4.63 17.28
N GLN A 54 1.76 -4.73 16.26
CA GLN A 54 2.78 -5.77 16.14
C GLN A 54 3.76 -5.80 17.33
N LEU A 55 3.85 -4.70 18.09
CA LEU A 55 4.73 -4.56 19.24
C LEU A 55 4.00 -4.70 20.59
N ILE A 56 2.72 -5.07 20.60
CA ILE A 56 1.91 -5.11 21.82
C ILE A 56 2.50 -6.00 22.90
N PHE A 57 3.07 -7.16 22.53
CA PHE A 57 3.73 -8.06 23.48
C PHE A 57 4.98 -7.41 24.08
N LEU A 58 5.79 -6.71 23.28
CA LEU A 58 6.96 -5.98 23.75
C LEU A 58 6.59 -4.81 24.67
N TYR A 59 5.50 -4.09 24.37
CA TYR A 59 4.97 -3.04 25.25
C TYR A 59 4.57 -3.62 26.61
N CYS A 60 3.79 -4.72 26.60
CA CYS A 60 3.36 -5.40 27.82
C CYS A 60 4.56 -5.90 28.63
N VAL A 61 5.54 -6.55 28.00
CA VAL A 61 6.76 -7.02 28.69
C VAL A 61 7.50 -5.83 29.32
N THR A 62 7.68 -4.73 28.59
CA THR A 62 8.37 -3.54 29.10
C THR A 62 7.69 -2.97 30.35
N VAL A 63 6.36 -2.83 30.30
CA VAL A 63 5.58 -2.32 31.44
C VAL A 63 5.61 -3.28 32.63
N LEU A 64 5.45 -4.59 32.39
CA LEU A 64 5.49 -5.60 33.45
C LEU A 64 6.87 -5.66 34.14
N VAL A 65 7.95 -5.54 33.37
CA VAL A 65 9.32 -5.46 33.89
C VAL A 65 9.50 -4.22 34.77
N PHE A 66 8.98 -3.07 34.35
CA PHE A 66 9.03 -1.84 35.13
C PHE A 66 8.26 -1.96 36.46
N ILE A 67 7.04 -2.50 36.41
CA ILE A 67 6.23 -2.77 37.62
C ILE A 67 6.99 -3.72 38.56
N TYR A 68 7.58 -4.79 38.02
CA TYR A 68 8.40 -5.73 38.80
C TYR A 68 9.61 -5.05 39.45
N ALA A 69 10.30 -4.16 38.71
CA ALA A 69 11.44 -3.41 39.23
C ALA A 69 11.05 -2.49 40.40
N ILE A 70 9.92 -1.78 40.29
CA ILE A 70 9.35 -0.97 41.38
C ILE A 70 9.10 -1.84 42.61
N PHE A 71 8.34 -2.92 42.46
CA PHE A 71 8.04 -3.80 43.59
C PHE A 71 9.33 -4.35 44.22
N ASN A 72 10.28 -4.83 43.42
CA ASN A 72 11.52 -5.39 43.93
C ASN A 72 12.42 -4.34 44.63
N TYR A 73 12.36 -3.08 44.21
CA TYR A 73 13.10 -1.98 44.84
C TYR A 73 12.59 -1.71 46.26
N TYR A 74 11.28 -1.58 46.45
CA TYR A 74 10.65 -1.26 47.74
C TYR A 74 10.43 -2.47 48.65
N LYS A 75 10.38 -3.70 48.13
CA LYS A 75 10.16 -4.89 48.95
C LYS A 75 11.38 -5.16 49.85
N THR A 76 11.15 -5.25 51.16
CA THR A 76 12.09 -5.85 52.10
C THR A 76 12.27 -7.33 51.72
N PRO A 77 13.49 -7.91 51.85
CA PRO A 77 13.73 -9.30 51.49
C PRO A 77 12.94 -10.22 52.43
N VAL A 78 11.71 -10.57 52.05
CA VAL A 78 10.95 -11.62 52.72
C VAL A 78 11.52 -12.97 52.26
N PRO A 79 11.95 -13.86 53.18
CA PRO A 79 12.51 -15.14 52.82
C PRO A 79 11.39 -16.05 52.30
N GLY A 80 11.20 -16.03 50.99
CA GLY A 80 10.33 -16.95 50.26
C GLY A 80 10.86 -17.08 48.85
N LYS A 81 11.49 -18.21 48.54
CA LYS A 81 11.94 -18.50 47.17
C LYS A 81 10.67 -18.63 46.30
N ALA A 82 10.51 -17.77 45.30
CA ALA A 82 9.55 -18.04 44.23
C ALA A 82 9.81 -19.46 43.73
N SER A 83 8.76 -20.27 43.55
CA SER A 83 8.95 -21.66 43.12
C SER A 83 9.71 -21.65 41.80
N HIS A 84 10.66 -22.60 41.64
CA HIS A 84 11.45 -22.74 40.43
C HIS A 84 10.56 -22.74 39.17
N ALA A 85 9.40 -23.42 39.26
CA ALA A 85 8.38 -23.44 38.21
C ALA A 85 7.87 -22.05 37.81
N LYS A 86 7.53 -21.16 38.76
CA LYS A 86 7.05 -19.80 38.45
C LYS A 86 8.10 -18.97 37.72
N ARG A 87 9.38 -19.13 38.07
CA ARG A 87 10.49 -18.42 37.40
C ARG A 87 10.69 -18.93 35.98
N VAL A 88 10.67 -20.25 35.78
CA VAL A 88 10.78 -20.85 34.45
C VAL A 88 9.62 -20.40 33.56
N LEU A 89 8.38 -20.49 34.05
CA LEU A 89 7.19 -20.06 33.31
C LEU A 89 7.24 -18.58 32.91
N GLY A 90 7.60 -17.68 33.84
CA GLY A 90 7.71 -16.26 33.56
C GLY A 90 8.78 -15.95 32.49
N ASN A 91 9.94 -16.59 32.58
CA ASN A 91 11.00 -16.37 31.61
C ASN A 91 10.67 -16.95 30.23
N THR A 92 10.05 -18.14 30.18
CA THR A 92 9.56 -18.72 28.92
C THR A 92 8.54 -17.81 28.27
N PHE A 93 7.62 -17.23 29.03
CA PHE A 93 6.64 -16.28 28.52
C PHE A 93 7.29 -15.03 27.92
N ILE A 94 8.31 -14.46 28.61
CA ILE A 94 9.04 -13.29 28.10
C ILE A 94 9.78 -13.63 26.82
N ILE A 95 10.54 -14.74 26.78
CA ILE A 95 11.26 -15.17 25.57
C ILE A 95 10.28 -15.37 24.41
N ALA A 96 9.18 -16.10 24.64
CA ALA A 96 8.16 -16.32 23.61
C ALA A 96 7.58 -15.00 23.10
N SER A 97 7.27 -14.05 23.99
CA SER A 97 6.77 -12.72 23.64
C SER A 97 7.75 -11.93 22.77
N LEU A 98 9.05 -11.98 23.08
CA LEU A 98 10.11 -11.31 22.31
C LEU A 98 10.31 -11.97 20.94
N LEU A 99 10.29 -13.30 20.86
CA LEU A 99 10.39 -14.03 19.61
C LEU A 99 9.18 -13.77 18.70
N VAL A 100 7.97 -13.79 19.24
CA VAL A 100 6.75 -13.43 18.51
C VAL A 100 6.83 -11.99 18.02
N THR A 101 7.28 -11.05 18.87
CA THR A 101 7.46 -9.65 18.44
C THR A 101 8.47 -9.54 17.30
N ALA A 102 9.64 -10.19 17.41
CA ALA A 102 10.65 -10.16 16.37
C ALA A 102 10.12 -10.74 15.03
N GLY A 103 9.35 -11.84 15.10
CA GLY A 103 8.66 -12.41 13.95
C GLY A 103 7.66 -11.44 13.33
N LEU A 104 6.80 -10.78 14.14
CA LEU A 104 5.84 -9.79 13.65
C LEU A 104 6.52 -8.55 13.05
N MET A 105 7.65 -8.10 13.61
CA MET A 105 8.45 -7.01 13.05
C MET A 105 9.05 -7.38 11.69
N TYR A 106 9.45 -8.64 11.51
CA TYR A 106 9.99 -9.15 10.26
C TYR A 106 8.91 -9.32 9.18
N ILE A 107 7.75 -9.87 9.54
CA ILE A 107 6.64 -10.15 8.61
C ILE A 107 5.92 -8.85 8.20
N PHE A 108 5.79 -7.89 9.12
CA PHE A 108 5.06 -6.64 8.90
C PHE A 108 5.95 -5.41 9.12
N PRO A 109 7.04 -5.23 8.35
CA PRO A 109 7.98 -4.15 8.59
C PRO A 109 7.39 -2.79 8.18
N VAL A 110 7.73 -1.72 8.90
CA VAL A 110 7.64 -0.38 8.30
C VAL A 110 8.83 -0.24 7.35
N PHE A 111 8.58 -0.55 6.08
CA PHE A 111 9.57 -0.53 5.01
C PHE A 111 9.71 0.87 4.41
N THR A 112 10.75 1.05 3.62
CA THR A 112 10.95 2.21 2.75
C THR A 112 10.69 1.75 1.31
N LEU A 113 9.93 2.53 0.54
CA LEU A 113 9.82 2.27 -0.89
C LEU A 113 11.20 2.38 -1.55
N PRO A 114 11.48 1.61 -2.62
CA PRO A 114 12.68 1.79 -3.42
C PRO A 114 12.88 3.26 -3.79
N ASN A 115 14.12 3.74 -3.70
CA ASN A 115 14.42 5.12 -4.09
C ASN A 115 14.20 5.28 -5.60
N PRO A 116 13.48 6.31 -6.05
CA PRO A 116 13.41 6.67 -7.47
C PRO A 116 14.82 6.91 -8.01
N THR A 117 15.06 6.46 -9.23
CA THR A 117 16.39 6.46 -9.85
C THR A 117 16.61 7.60 -10.84
N GLY A 118 15.54 8.32 -11.20
CA GLY A 118 15.60 9.50 -12.04
C GLY A 118 16.00 10.78 -11.28
N THR A 119 16.12 11.89 -12.03
CA THR A 119 16.66 13.15 -11.53
C THR A 119 15.62 14.10 -10.95
N PHE A 120 14.35 13.94 -11.34
CA PHE A 120 13.27 14.82 -10.87
C PHE A 120 12.80 14.42 -9.48
N LYS A 121 12.42 15.41 -8.66
CA LYS A 121 11.55 15.15 -7.51
C LYS A 121 10.15 14.79 -8.02
N ILE A 122 9.32 14.22 -7.17
CA ILE A 122 7.98 13.77 -7.56
C ILE A 122 6.94 14.62 -6.86
N GLY A 123 6.13 15.33 -7.65
CA GLY A 123 4.89 15.93 -7.18
C GLY A 123 3.73 14.96 -7.36
N THR A 124 2.69 15.11 -6.54
CA THR A 124 1.49 14.30 -6.69
C THR A 124 0.22 15.04 -6.29
N GLU A 125 -0.86 14.78 -7.02
CA GLU A 125 -2.20 15.27 -6.72
C GLU A 125 -3.25 14.16 -6.95
N VAL A 126 -4.46 14.37 -6.41
CA VAL A 126 -5.58 13.43 -6.56
C VAL A 126 -6.75 14.15 -7.22
N LEU A 127 -7.28 13.55 -8.28
CA LEU A 127 -8.44 14.03 -9.01
C LEU A 127 -9.65 13.16 -8.65
N HIS A 128 -10.80 13.81 -8.42
CA HIS A 128 -12.10 13.15 -8.35
C HIS A 128 -12.84 13.45 -9.66
N LEU A 129 -13.04 12.42 -10.47
CA LEU A 129 -13.65 12.54 -11.80
C LEU A 129 -15.01 11.84 -11.79
N VAL A 130 -16.02 12.50 -12.36
CA VAL A 130 -17.40 11.99 -12.44
C VAL A 130 -17.83 11.90 -13.89
N ASP A 131 -18.04 10.69 -14.38
CA ASP A 131 -18.48 10.42 -15.74
C ASP A 131 -19.98 10.71 -15.86
N GLN A 132 -20.32 11.87 -16.42
CA GLN A 132 -21.71 12.29 -16.58
C GLN A 132 -22.49 11.43 -17.59
N GLN A 133 -21.81 10.65 -18.43
CA GLN A 133 -22.42 9.84 -19.48
C GLN A 133 -22.73 8.41 -19.01
N ARG A 134 -21.90 7.84 -18.13
CA ARG A 134 -22.08 6.48 -17.61
C ARG A 134 -22.72 6.44 -16.23
N THR A 135 -23.65 5.52 -16.04
CA THR A 135 -24.14 5.14 -14.70
C THR A 135 -23.21 4.10 -14.08
N GLU A 136 -23.18 4.04 -12.75
CA GLU A 136 -22.52 2.94 -12.05
C GLU A 136 -23.23 1.61 -12.34
N THR A 137 -22.45 0.54 -12.55
CA THR A 137 -22.98 -0.80 -12.92
C THR A 137 -22.37 -1.96 -12.14
N LEU A 138 -21.27 -1.74 -11.43
CA LEU A 138 -20.58 -2.78 -10.65
C LEU A 138 -21.24 -3.00 -9.28
N ASP A 139 -21.86 -1.98 -8.69
CA ASP A 139 -22.70 -2.10 -7.50
C ASP A 139 -24.17 -1.96 -7.88
N LYS A 140 -24.95 -3.04 -7.74
CA LYS A 140 -26.39 -3.06 -8.05
C LYS A 140 -27.21 -2.15 -7.13
N SER A 141 -26.69 -1.84 -5.94
CA SER A 141 -27.35 -0.97 -4.98
C SER A 141 -27.02 0.51 -5.18
N ALA A 142 -25.92 0.79 -5.87
CA ALA A 142 -25.50 2.16 -6.15
C ALA A 142 -26.46 2.83 -7.13
N LYS A 143 -26.86 4.05 -6.78
CA LYS A 143 -27.62 4.95 -7.65
C LYS A 143 -26.74 6.14 -7.93
N GLY A 144 -26.28 6.29 -9.17
CA GLY A 144 -25.42 7.41 -9.51
C GLY A 144 -24.66 7.25 -10.81
N LYS A 145 -23.82 8.24 -11.06
CA LYS A 145 -22.85 8.26 -12.15
C LYS A 145 -21.62 7.45 -11.78
N ARG A 146 -20.86 7.02 -12.78
CA ARG A 146 -19.57 6.36 -12.55
C ARG A 146 -18.57 7.41 -12.08
N GLU A 147 -18.03 7.22 -10.87
CA GLU A 147 -17.05 8.12 -10.26
C GLU A 147 -15.71 7.41 -10.13
N LEU A 148 -14.60 8.14 -10.25
CA LEU A 148 -13.25 7.58 -10.13
C LEU A 148 -12.36 8.52 -9.31
N MET A 149 -11.54 7.92 -8.47
CA MET A 149 -10.42 8.61 -7.82
C MET A 149 -9.14 8.31 -8.61
N VAL A 150 -8.42 9.35 -9.00
CA VAL A 150 -7.26 9.24 -9.89
C VAL A 150 -6.07 9.90 -9.23
N GLN A 151 -5.01 9.13 -9.01
CA GLN A 151 -3.73 9.64 -8.50
C GLN A 151 -2.85 10.04 -9.68
N VAL A 152 -2.27 11.23 -9.61
CA VAL A 152 -1.30 11.69 -10.61
C VAL A 152 0.05 11.89 -9.92
N TRP A 153 1.12 11.36 -10.51
CA TRP A 153 2.50 11.68 -10.17
C TRP A 153 3.15 12.40 -11.34
N TYR A 154 3.96 13.41 -11.06
CA TYR A 154 4.59 14.22 -12.09
C TYR A 154 5.96 14.74 -11.67
N PRO A 155 6.82 15.12 -12.63
CA PRO A 155 8.16 15.63 -12.33
C PRO A 155 8.06 16.99 -11.63
N ALA A 156 8.83 17.17 -10.56
CA ALA A 156 8.90 18.38 -9.74
C ALA A 156 10.37 18.78 -9.47
N GLU A 157 10.60 20.05 -9.12
CA GLU A 157 11.95 20.61 -8.88
C GLU A 157 12.12 21.22 -7.50
N ASN A 158 11.13 22.03 -7.06
CA ASN A 158 11.16 22.72 -5.78
C ASN A 158 10.10 22.12 -4.86
N THR A 159 10.50 21.15 -4.05
CA THR A 159 9.62 20.58 -3.02
C THR A 159 10.01 21.10 -1.65
N SER A 160 9.02 21.46 -0.85
CA SER A 160 9.19 21.84 0.55
C SER A 160 8.41 20.88 1.44
N GLY A 161 8.88 20.70 2.68
CA GLY A 161 8.26 19.77 3.63
C GLY A 161 8.69 18.31 3.46
N SER A 162 7.89 17.42 4.02
CA SER A 162 8.15 15.97 4.04
C SER A 162 7.34 15.25 2.97
N PRO A 163 7.84 14.12 2.42
CA PRO A 163 7.06 13.26 1.55
C PRO A 163 5.75 12.80 2.20
N ILE A 164 4.73 12.57 1.38
CA ILE A 164 3.44 12.09 1.88
C ILE A 164 3.51 10.61 2.29
N PRO A 165 2.61 10.15 3.17
CA PRO A 165 2.42 8.73 3.42
C PRO A 165 2.14 7.96 2.13
N PHE A 166 2.64 6.73 2.04
CA PHE A 166 2.38 5.80 0.94
C PHE A 166 0.89 5.54 0.73
N ILE A 167 0.14 5.45 1.83
CA ILE A 167 -1.32 5.38 1.85
C ILE A 167 -1.83 6.57 2.69
N PRO A 168 -2.14 7.72 2.07
CA PRO A 168 -2.67 8.89 2.78
C PRO A 168 -4.03 8.61 3.43
N ASP A 169 -4.87 7.88 2.73
CA ASP A 169 -6.25 7.54 3.11
C ASP A 169 -6.28 6.33 4.05
N THR A 170 -5.83 6.48 5.30
CA THR A 170 -5.61 5.32 6.20
C THR A 170 -6.86 4.51 6.52
N GLN A 171 -8.07 5.02 6.26
CA GLN A 171 -9.32 4.30 6.47
C GLN A 171 -9.43 3.07 5.55
N ILE A 172 -8.73 3.05 4.41
CA ILE A 172 -8.73 1.89 3.50
C ILE A 172 -7.99 0.67 4.07
N LEU A 173 -7.13 0.85 5.08
CA LEU A 173 -6.27 -0.22 5.60
C LEU A 173 -7.07 -1.36 6.25
N GLY A 174 -8.25 -1.05 6.80
CA GLY A 174 -9.20 -2.06 7.30
C GLY A 174 -9.75 -2.93 6.19
N PRO A 175 -10.49 -2.35 5.22
CA PRO A 175 -10.97 -3.07 4.04
C PRO A 175 -9.86 -3.79 3.26
N MET A 176 -8.66 -3.20 3.18
CA MET A 176 -7.49 -3.85 2.59
C MET A 176 -7.16 -5.17 3.28
N ALA A 177 -7.05 -5.19 4.61
CA ALA A 177 -6.77 -6.43 5.34
C ALA A 177 -7.90 -7.46 5.19
N GLU A 178 -9.16 -7.01 5.26
CA GLU A 178 -10.33 -7.88 5.10
C GLU A 178 -10.40 -8.51 3.70
N ASN A 179 -9.98 -7.79 2.66
CA ASN A 179 -9.90 -8.33 1.30
C ASN A 179 -8.90 -9.49 1.18
N TYR A 180 -7.92 -9.60 2.08
CA TYR A 180 -7.02 -10.76 2.21
C TYR A 180 -7.48 -11.78 3.25
N GLY A 181 -8.70 -11.64 3.80
CA GLY A 181 -9.22 -12.52 4.85
C GLY A 181 -8.55 -12.31 6.22
N LEU A 182 -7.91 -11.17 6.43
CA LEU A 182 -7.22 -10.83 7.67
C LEU A 182 -8.06 -9.86 8.51
N PRO A 183 -7.89 -9.84 9.84
CA PRO A 183 -8.52 -8.82 10.68
C PRO A 183 -8.15 -7.39 10.24
N GLY A 184 -9.13 -6.48 10.20
CA GLY A 184 -8.97 -5.09 9.70
C GLY A 184 -7.88 -4.24 10.37
N PHE A 185 -7.35 -4.67 11.51
CA PHE A 185 -6.26 -3.96 12.19
C PHE A 185 -4.85 -4.38 11.72
N ILE A 186 -4.71 -5.47 10.95
CA ILE A 186 -3.39 -6.06 10.64
C ILE A 186 -2.51 -5.11 9.85
N PHE A 187 -3.07 -4.40 8.85
CA PHE A 187 -2.31 -3.50 7.97
C PHE A 187 -2.23 -2.05 8.44
N GLN A 188 -2.70 -1.74 9.65
CA GLN A 188 -2.66 -0.38 10.21
C GLN A 188 -1.26 0.22 10.34
N TYR A 189 -0.21 -0.61 10.32
CA TYR A 189 1.18 -0.13 10.34
C TYR A 189 1.61 0.54 9.04
N LEU A 190 0.93 0.28 7.90
CA LEU A 190 1.29 0.84 6.60
C LEU A 190 1.15 2.37 6.55
N LYS A 191 0.37 2.97 7.45
CA LYS A 191 0.29 4.44 7.60
C LYS A 191 1.63 5.11 7.95
N TYR A 192 2.59 4.33 8.46
CA TYR A 192 3.93 4.81 8.79
C TYR A 192 4.92 4.70 7.63
N VAL A 193 4.53 4.06 6.51
CA VAL A 193 5.35 3.99 5.31
C VAL A 193 5.20 5.31 4.56
N LEU A 194 6.32 5.95 4.25
CA LEU A 194 6.36 7.15 3.44
C LEU A 194 6.59 6.80 1.97
N SER A 195 5.99 7.61 1.11
CA SER A 195 6.32 7.67 -0.31
C SER A 195 7.55 8.58 -0.54
N HIS A 196 7.93 8.77 -1.80
CA HIS A 196 8.91 9.77 -2.24
C HIS A 196 8.26 11.00 -2.91
N SER A 197 6.93 11.10 -2.80
CA SER A 197 6.11 12.12 -3.45
C SER A 197 5.75 13.27 -2.52
N TYR A 198 5.61 14.46 -3.10
CA TYR A 198 5.24 15.69 -2.40
C TYR A 198 3.89 16.18 -2.87
N LYS A 199 2.98 16.38 -1.92
CA LYS A 199 1.60 16.80 -2.22
C LYS A 199 1.59 18.19 -2.88
N ASP A 200 0.85 18.32 -3.98
CA ASP A 200 0.58 19.58 -4.66
C ASP A 200 1.84 20.41 -4.96
N ALA A 201 2.96 19.73 -5.22
CA ALA A 201 4.21 20.39 -5.57
C ALA A 201 4.11 21.05 -6.96
N ASN A 202 4.88 22.11 -7.20
CA ASN A 202 4.91 22.71 -8.54
C ASN A 202 5.56 21.75 -9.53
N ILE A 203 4.87 21.51 -10.65
CA ILE A 203 5.40 20.73 -11.77
C ILE A 203 6.67 21.42 -12.34
N SER A 204 7.71 20.62 -12.56
CA SER A 204 9.02 21.06 -13.06
C SER A 204 8.88 21.77 -14.40
N SER A 205 9.57 22.91 -14.58
CA SER A 205 9.60 23.66 -15.84
C SER A 205 10.74 23.23 -16.79
N ALA A 206 11.51 22.18 -16.47
CA ALA A 206 12.59 21.69 -17.32
C ALA A 206 12.14 21.29 -18.74
N LYS A 207 10.90 20.84 -18.90
CA LYS A 207 10.28 20.56 -20.21
C LYS A 207 8.91 21.24 -20.32
N ASN A 208 8.51 21.61 -21.54
CA ASN A 208 7.20 22.20 -21.80
C ASN A 208 6.07 21.23 -21.41
N SER A 209 6.19 19.97 -21.84
CA SER A 209 5.26 18.89 -21.53
C SER A 209 6.00 17.57 -21.28
N TYR A 210 5.31 16.62 -20.67
CA TYR A 210 5.84 15.30 -20.33
C TYR A 210 4.95 14.19 -20.90
N PRO A 211 5.52 13.08 -21.43
CA PRO A 211 4.75 11.93 -21.87
C PRO A 211 3.88 11.35 -20.76
N LEU A 212 2.74 10.79 -21.13
CA LEU A 212 1.74 10.27 -20.20
C LEU A 212 1.86 8.74 -20.10
N ILE A 213 1.84 8.22 -18.88
CA ILE A 213 1.71 6.79 -18.60
C ILE A 213 0.46 6.55 -17.74
N ILE A 214 -0.42 5.66 -18.18
CA ILE A 214 -1.59 5.24 -17.41
C ILE A 214 -1.30 3.88 -16.77
N ILE A 215 -1.64 3.73 -15.49
CA ILE A 215 -1.44 2.52 -14.70
C ILE A 215 -2.77 1.99 -14.18
N ASN A 216 -3.04 0.71 -14.42
CA ASN A 216 -4.23 0.03 -13.90
C ASN A 216 -3.85 -1.03 -12.86
N HIS A 217 -4.52 -0.98 -11.70
CA HIS A 217 -4.28 -1.91 -10.61
C HIS A 217 -4.92 -3.30 -10.86
N GLY A 218 -4.46 -4.29 -10.10
CA GLY A 218 -5.03 -5.63 -10.10
C GLY A 218 -6.44 -5.69 -9.48
N PHE A 219 -7.08 -6.85 -9.60
CA PHE A 219 -8.45 -7.06 -9.13
C PHE A 219 -8.59 -6.82 -7.62
N GLY A 220 -9.63 -6.08 -7.22
CA GLY A 220 -9.90 -5.78 -5.81
C GLY A 220 -8.78 -5.00 -5.11
N SER A 221 -8.00 -4.22 -5.85
CA SER A 221 -6.78 -3.57 -5.34
C SER A 221 -6.88 -2.06 -5.21
N SER A 222 -5.84 -1.26 -5.48
CA SER A 222 -5.96 0.20 -5.51
C SER A 222 -4.78 0.83 -6.26
N ARG A 223 -4.97 2.09 -6.69
CA ARG A 223 -3.98 2.98 -7.27
C ARG A 223 -2.64 3.02 -6.50
N PHE A 224 -2.66 2.76 -5.19
CA PHE A 224 -1.46 2.78 -4.35
C PHE A 224 -0.49 1.62 -4.60
N ILE A 225 -0.93 0.48 -5.14
CA ILE A 225 -0.02 -0.69 -5.26
C ILE A 225 1.11 -0.49 -6.26
N HIS A 226 1.01 0.54 -7.11
CA HIS A 226 1.99 0.87 -8.13
C HIS A 226 2.80 2.14 -7.81
N THR A 227 2.74 2.65 -6.57
CA THR A 227 3.42 3.90 -6.21
C THR A 227 4.91 3.88 -6.54
N SER A 228 5.64 2.79 -6.28
CA SER A 228 7.07 2.73 -6.60
C SER A 228 7.36 2.85 -8.09
N GLN A 229 6.58 2.18 -8.94
CA GLN A 229 6.71 2.31 -10.40
C GLN A 229 6.33 3.71 -10.86
N ALA A 230 5.26 4.28 -10.30
CA ALA A 230 4.80 5.61 -10.66
C ALA A 230 5.81 6.70 -10.27
N GLU A 231 6.40 6.61 -9.08
CA GLU A 231 7.42 7.53 -8.60
C GLU A 231 8.71 7.42 -9.40
N ASP A 232 9.16 6.21 -9.73
CA ASP A 232 10.36 6.03 -10.53
C ASP A 232 10.14 6.58 -11.95
N LEU A 233 9.01 6.30 -12.61
CA LEU A 233 8.68 6.88 -13.90
C LEU A 233 8.56 8.42 -13.84
N ALA A 234 7.89 8.96 -12.83
CA ALA A 234 7.79 10.42 -12.66
C ALA A 234 9.17 11.06 -12.46
N SER A 235 10.06 10.41 -11.71
CA SER A 235 11.44 10.87 -11.52
C SER A 235 12.26 10.90 -12.83
N HIS A 236 11.85 10.15 -13.85
CA HIS A 236 12.45 10.14 -15.20
C HIS A 236 11.79 11.13 -16.19
N GLY A 237 10.79 11.88 -15.76
CA GLY A 237 10.16 12.88 -16.62
C GLY A 237 8.90 12.38 -17.33
N TYR A 238 8.10 11.54 -16.67
CA TYR A 238 6.77 11.15 -17.14
C TYR A 238 5.69 11.73 -16.22
N ILE A 239 4.53 12.07 -16.78
CA ILE A 239 3.31 12.20 -15.97
C ILE A 239 2.69 10.81 -15.89
N VAL A 240 2.41 10.34 -14.68
CA VAL A 240 1.92 9.00 -14.43
C VAL A 240 0.58 9.08 -13.72
N VAL A 241 -0.40 8.34 -14.22
CA VAL A 241 -1.79 8.39 -13.75
C VAL A 241 -2.24 6.99 -13.36
N ALA A 242 -2.62 6.79 -12.10
CA ALA A 242 -3.24 5.55 -11.65
C ALA A 242 -4.70 5.75 -11.27
N ILE A 243 -5.56 4.83 -11.70
CA ILE A 243 -7.01 4.93 -11.58
C ILE A 243 -7.47 3.95 -10.50
N ASP A 244 -8.21 4.43 -9.49
CA ASP A 244 -9.06 3.54 -8.68
C ASP A 244 -10.35 3.27 -9.45
N HIS A 245 -10.49 2.05 -9.96
CA HIS A 245 -11.72 1.60 -10.59
C HIS A 245 -12.75 1.30 -9.49
N THR A 246 -13.58 2.28 -9.15
CA THR A 246 -14.57 2.20 -8.05
C THR A 246 -15.31 0.87 -8.05
N TYR A 247 -15.48 0.26 -6.87
CA TYR A 247 -16.04 -1.09 -6.65
C TYR A 247 -15.20 -2.27 -7.16
N ASN A 248 -14.06 -2.03 -7.82
CA ASN A 248 -13.03 -3.05 -8.10
C ASN A 248 -11.76 -2.79 -7.27
N THR A 249 -11.91 -2.12 -6.12
CA THR A 249 -10.82 -1.74 -5.22
C THR A 249 -10.98 -2.33 -3.82
N PHE A 250 -9.91 -2.35 -3.01
CA PHE A 250 -10.00 -2.68 -1.58
C PHE A 250 -11.03 -1.76 -0.91
N ALA A 251 -10.84 -0.46 -1.13
CA ALA A 251 -11.78 0.59 -0.85
C ALA A 251 -11.42 1.84 -1.66
N THR A 252 -12.42 2.69 -1.92
CA THR A 252 -12.23 4.02 -2.51
C THR A 252 -12.94 5.05 -1.66
N ILE A 253 -12.21 6.09 -1.25
CA ILE A 253 -12.73 7.20 -0.44
C ILE A 253 -12.91 8.41 -1.34
N PHE A 254 -14.09 9.01 -1.29
CA PHE A 254 -14.46 10.19 -2.05
C PHE A 254 -14.32 11.48 -1.21
N PRO A 255 -14.24 12.66 -1.84
CA PRO A 255 -14.14 13.94 -1.13
C PRO A 255 -15.30 14.24 -0.19
N ASP A 256 -16.47 13.66 -0.42
CA ASP A 256 -17.66 13.75 0.44
C ASP A 256 -17.55 12.88 1.72
N GLY A 257 -16.46 12.13 1.89
CA GLY A 257 -16.22 11.21 2.99
C GLY A 257 -16.83 9.82 2.81
N ARG A 258 -17.53 9.56 1.70
CA ARG A 258 -18.09 8.24 1.39
C ARG A 258 -16.97 7.27 1.05
N MET A 259 -17.11 6.04 1.53
CA MET A 259 -16.22 4.94 1.22
C MET A 259 -16.99 3.81 0.53
N THR A 260 -16.44 3.30 -0.57
CA THR A 260 -16.92 2.10 -1.25
C THR A 260 -15.90 0.98 -1.08
N THR A 261 -16.30 -0.28 -1.23
CA THR A 261 -15.44 -1.47 -1.16
C THR A 261 -15.66 -2.37 -2.38
N CYS A 262 -14.85 -3.42 -2.53
CA CYS A 262 -14.94 -4.34 -3.66
C CYS A 262 -16.33 -4.99 -3.77
N LYS A 263 -16.99 -4.81 -4.93
CA LYS A 263 -18.24 -5.48 -5.32
C LYS A 263 -18.06 -6.43 -6.49
N THR A 264 -16.96 -6.31 -7.23
CA THR A 264 -16.66 -7.23 -8.33
C THR A 264 -16.44 -8.67 -7.88
N ASN A 265 -16.08 -8.92 -6.61
CA ASN A 265 -16.05 -10.27 -6.02
C ASN A 265 -17.41 -10.97 -6.13
N GLU A 266 -18.53 -10.24 -6.06
CA GLU A 266 -19.89 -10.78 -6.13
C GLU A 266 -20.24 -11.32 -7.53
N PHE A 267 -19.40 -11.07 -8.54
CA PHE A 267 -19.56 -11.59 -9.90
C PHE A 267 -18.95 -13.00 -10.06
N PHE A 268 -18.27 -13.53 -9.06
CA PHE A 268 -17.62 -14.83 -9.15
C PHE A 268 -18.11 -15.76 -8.03
N SER A 269 -18.42 -17.00 -8.40
CA SER A 269 -18.78 -18.08 -7.50
C SER A 269 -17.87 -19.28 -7.71
N SER A 270 -17.58 -20.04 -6.66
CA SER A 270 -16.81 -21.29 -6.76
C SER A 270 -17.48 -22.35 -7.64
N ASN A 271 -18.78 -22.19 -7.92
CA ASN A 271 -19.56 -23.09 -8.76
C ASN A 271 -19.68 -22.59 -10.21
N ASP A 272 -19.11 -21.42 -10.55
CA ASP A 272 -19.17 -20.90 -11.91
C ASP A 272 -18.33 -21.78 -12.85
N ASP A 273 -18.90 -22.10 -14.01
CA ASP A 273 -18.12 -22.72 -15.07
C ASP A 273 -17.15 -21.71 -15.71
N TYR A 274 -16.27 -22.23 -16.57
CA TYR A 274 -15.28 -21.41 -17.26
C TYR A 274 -15.93 -20.31 -18.12
N GLN A 275 -17.03 -20.61 -18.81
CA GLN A 275 -17.70 -19.65 -19.70
C GLN A 275 -18.33 -18.50 -18.92
N THR A 276 -18.94 -18.79 -17.77
CA THR A 276 -19.53 -17.81 -16.86
C THR A 276 -18.46 -16.92 -16.26
N THR A 277 -17.38 -17.53 -15.75
CA THR A 277 -16.21 -16.79 -15.23
C THR A 277 -15.64 -15.85 -16.28
N ARG A 278 -15.45 -16.35 -17.51
CA ARG A 278 -14.98 -15.55 -18.65
C ARG A 278 -15.94 -14.41 -18.99
N SER A 279 -17.24 -14.68 -19.08
CA SER A 279 -18.27 -13.66 -19.35
C SER A 279 -18.29 -12.56 -18.30
N ASN A 280 -18.14 -12.92 -17.02
CA ASN A 280 -18.09 -11.96 -15.92
C ASN A 280 -16.81 -11.12 -15.95
N ARG A 281 -15.68 -11.73 -16.30
CA ARG A 281 -14.42 -11.01 -16.56
C ARG A 281 -14.56 -10.03 -17.71
N ASP A 282 -15.22 -10.40 -18.81
CA ASP A 282 -15.45 -9.51 -19.94
C ASP A 282 -16.33 -8.30 -19.56
N LYS A 283 -17.36 -8.50 -18.72
CA LYS A 283 -18.21 -7.42 -18.20
C LYS A 283 -17.41 -6.44 -17.35
N ILE A 284 -16.66 -6.93 -16.36
CA ILE A 284 -15.83 -6.11 -15.48
C ILE A 284 -14.76 -5.40 -16.31
N GLY A 285 -14.05 -6.15 -17.15
CA GLY A 285 -13.00 -5.64 -18.02
C GLY A 285 -13.49 -4.52 -18.94
N LYS A 286 -14.71 -4.63 -19.49
CA LYS A 286 -15.31 -3.53 -20.26
C LYS A 286 -15.41 -2.24 -19.43
N VAL A 287 -15.91 -2.31 -18.18
CA VAL A 287 -16.05 -1.13 -17.32
C VAL A 287 -14.69 -0.48 -17.05
N LEU A 288 -13.66 -1.30 -16.74
CA LEU A 288 -12.30 -0.84 -16.50
C LEU A 288 -11.69 -0.16 -17.74
N THR A 289 -11.87 -0.73 -18.93
CA THR A 289 -11.41 -0.13 -20.20
C THR A 289 -12.14 1.18 -20.51
N ASP A 290 -13.45 1.24 -20.26
CA ASP A 290 -14.24 2.46 -20.44
C ASP A 290 -13.77 3.55 -19.45
N ASP A 291 -13.40 3.19 -18.21
CA ASP A 291 -12.83 4.11 -17.23
C ASP A 291 -11.51 4.73 -17.72
N VAL A 292 -10.60 3.93 -18.31
CA VAL A 292 -9.36 4.44 -18.92
C VAL A 292 -9.67 5.46 -20.02
N THR A 293 -10.64 5.14 -20.88
CA THR A 293 -11.06 6.02 -21.98
C THR A 293 -11.60 7.34 -21.45
N PHE A 294 -12.43 7.28 -20.41
CA PHE A 294 -12.98 8.45 -19.73
C PHE A 294 -11.88 9.32 -19.09
N VAL A 295 -10.95 8.71 -18.34
CA VAL A 295 -9.83 9.46 -17.73
C VAL A 295 -8.96 10.13 -18.79
N MET A 296 -8.69 9.47 -19.92
CA MET A 296 -7.96 10.11 -21.03
C MET A 296 -8.70 11.33 -21.58
N ASN A 297 -10.04 11.30 -21.68
CA ASN A 297 -10.83 12.44 -22.12
C ASN A 297 -10.73 13.59 -21.11
N GLU A 298 -10.86 13.31 -19.81
CA GLU A 298 -10.72 14.33 -18.76
C GLU A 298 -9.32 14.96 -18.74
N LEU A 299 -8.27 14.16 -18.93
CA LEU A 299 -6.89 14.67 -19.06
C LEU A 299 -6.70 15.56 -20.29
N GLN A 300 -7.42 15.31 -21.40
CA GLN A 300 -7.41 16.21 -22.55
C GLN A 300 -8.06 17.56 -22.22
N LEU A 301 -9.17 17.56 -21.49
CA LEU A 301 -9.86 18.78 -21.04
C LEU A 301 -9.02 19.57 -20.02
N ILE A 302 -8.31 18.87 -19.14
CA ILE A 302 -7.31 19.48 -18.24
C ILE A 302 -6.19 20.12 -19.05
N ASN A 303 -5.63 19.39 -20.02
CA ASN A 303 -4.50 19.87 -20.80
C ASN A 303 -4.87 21.09 -21.66
N SER A 304 -6.09 21.14 -22.21
CA SER A 304 -6.62 22.29 -22.95
C SER A 304 -6.97 23.48 -22.05
N GLY A 305 -7.13 23.26 -20.74
CA GLY A 305 -7.55 24.26 -19.77
C GLY A 305 -9.06 24.46 -19.68
N GLN A 306 -9.86 23.57 -20.27
CA GLN A 306 -11.31 23.52 -20.06
C GLN A 306 -11.64 23.09 -18.63
N ILE A 307 -10.81 22.21 -18.04
CA ILE A 307 -10.80 21.91 -16.61
C ILE A 307 -9.59 22.61 -15.98
N GLN A 308 -9.81 23.36 -14.91
CA GLN A 308 -8.75 24.06 -14.19
C GLN A 308 -7.88 23.05 -13.42
N SER A 309 -6.58 23.04 -13.69
CA SER A 309 -5.61 22.18 -13.01
C SER A 309 -4.19 22.74 -13.21
N SER A 310 -3.29 22.39 -12.30
CA SER A 310 -1.85 22.68 -12.39
C SER A 310 -1.18 22.01 -13.61
N LEU A 311 -1.80 20.96 -14.16
CA LEU A 311 -1.30 20.20 -15.30
C LEU A 311 -1.65 20.82 -16.67
N LYS A 312 -2.35 21.96 -16.70
CA LYS A 312 -2.73 22.64 -17.94
C LYS A 312 -1.53 22.86 -18.86
N GLY A 313 -1.62 22.35 -20.08
CA GLY A 313 -0.58 22.45 -21.10
C GLY A 313 0.69 21.65 -20.80
N ARG A 314 0.70 20.79 -19.77
CA ARG A 314 1.89 20.03 -19.34
C ARG A 314 1.87 18.57 -19.76
N ILE A 315 0.77 18.07 -20.31
CA ILE A 315 0.61 16.67 -20.73
C ILE A 315 0.90 16.54 -22.23
N ASP A 316 1.86 15.70 -22.58
CA ASP A 316 2.09 15.31 -23.98
C ASP A 316 1.14 14.19 -24.38
N LEU A 317 0.03 14.59 -24.99
CA LEU A 317 -1.04 13.68 -25.45
C LEU A 317 -0.68 12.91 -26.73
N ALA A 318 0.45 13.23 -27.39
CA ALA A 318 0.91 12.48 -28.55
C ALA A 318 1.66 11.20 -28.15
N HIS A 319 2.16 11.12 -26.91
CA HIS A 319 2.94 10.00 -26.38
C HIS A 319 2.29 9.46 -25.12
N ILE A 320 1.33 8.56 -25.30
CA ILE A 320 0.62 7.89 -24.21
C ILE A 320 1.03 6.41 -24.17
N GLY A 321 1.60 5.97 -23.05
CA GLY A 321 1.80 4.57 -22.72
C GLY A 321 0.80 4.09 -21.68
N ILE A 322 0.58 2.77 -21.62
CA ILE A 322 -0.31 2.18 -20.62
C ILE A 322 0.28 0.88 -20.08
N PHE A 323 0.14 0.62 -18.78
CA PHE A 323 0.40 -0.70 -18.25
C PHE A 323 -0.51 -1.04 -17.07
N GLY A 324 -0.46 -2.28 -16.63
CA GLY A 324 -1.13 -2.68 -15.41
C GLY A 324 -0.75 -4.09 -15.00
N HIS A 325 -1.22 -4.47 -13.81
CA HIS A 325 -0.98 -5.80 -13.24
C HIS A 325 -2.25 -6.64 -13.19
N SER A 326 -2.14 -7.93 -13.50
CA SER A 326 -3.24 -8.88 -13.46
C SER A 326 -4.40 -8.41 -14.35
N ILE A 327 -5.63 -8.28 -13.84
CA ILE A 327 -6.75 -7.71 -14.61
C ILE A 327 -6.43 -6.31 -15.17
N GLY A 328 -5.60 -5.52 -14.48
CA GLY A 328 -5.17 -4.21 -14.95
C GLY A 328 -4.21 -4.28 -16.14
N GLY A 329 -3.43 -5.35 -16.27
CA GLY A 329 -2.61 -5.60 -17.46
C GLY A 329 -3.47 -5.97 -18.67
N ALA A 330 -4.50 -6.77 -18.44
CA ALA A 330 -5.54 -7.03 -19.44
C ALA A 330 -6.32 -5.77 -19.83
N THR A 331 -6.57 -4.87 -18.87
CA THR A 331 -7.10 -3.52 -19.14
C THR A 331 -6.16 -2.71 -20.00
N ALA A 332 -4.85 -2.73 -19.73
CA ALA A 332 -3.87 -2.08 -20.60
C ALA A 332 -3.92 -2.62 -22.04
N TYR A 333 -4.06 -3.93 -22.20
CA TYR A 333 -4.20 -4.56 -23.53
C TYR A 333 -5.51 -4.16 -24.23
N ASP A 334 -6.65 -4.27 -23.56
CA ASP A 334 -7.96 -3.93 -24.15
C ASP A 334 -8.08 -2.42 -24.44
N SER A 335 -7.48 -1.56 -23.62
CA SER A 335 -7.38 -0.12 -23.87
C SER A 335 -6.42 0.21 -25.01
N SER A 336 -5.44 -0.65 -25.34
CA SER A 336 -4.49 -0.39 -26.43
C SER A 336 -5.16 -0.22 -27.81
N TYR A 337 -6.42 -0.64 -27.97
CA TYR A 337 -7.20 -0.40 -29.19
C TYR A 337 -7.61 1.08 -29.37
N ASP A 338 -7.60 1.91 -28.32
CA ASP A 338 -7.78 3.36 -28.44
C ASP A 338 -6.58 3.97 -29.17
N SER A 339 -6.80 4.66 -30.29
CA SER A 339 -5.75 5.17 -31.18
C SER A 339 -4.75 6.11 -30.50
N ARG A 340 -5.10 6.71 -29.36
CA ARG A 340 -4.22 7.62 -28.60
C ARG A 340 -3.09 6.91 -27.87
N ILE A 341 -3.29 5.65 -27.48
CA ILE A 341 -2.27 4.84 -26.81
C ILE A 341 -1.23 4.39 -27.84
N THR A 342 0.05 4.52 -27.54
CA THR A 342 1.16 4.26 -28.47
C THR A 342 1.87 2.93 -28.20
N ALA A 343 1.94 2.51 -26.94
CA ALA A 343 2.51 1.23 -26.53
C ALA A 343 1.89 0.77 -25.20
N GLY A 344 1.96 -0.52 -24.90
CA GLY A 344 1.47 -1.04 -23.63
C GLY A 344 2.26 -2.20 -23.04
N ILE A 345 2.06 -2.44 -21.74
CA ILE A 345 2.64 -3.57 -21.00
C ILE A 345 1.55 -4.26 -20.18
N ASP A 346 1.47 -5.58 -20.29
CA ASP A 346 0.70 -6.43 -19.39
C ASP A 346 1.65 -7.15 -18.43
N LEU A 347 1.46 -6.93 -17.13
CA LEU A 347 2.18 -7.60 -16.06
C LEU A 347 1.27 -8.72 -15.50
N ASP A 348 1.50 -9.95 -15.94
CA ASP A 348 0.87 -11.17 -15.40
C ASP A 348 -0.66 -11.23 -15.55
N GLY A 349 -1.21 -10.53 -16.56
CA GLY A 349 -2.63 -10.43 -16.84
C GLY A 349 -3.16 -11.52 -17.76
N GLY A 350 -4.34 -12.04 -17.41
CA GLY A 350 -5.12 -12.81 -18.38
C GLY A 350 -6.02 -11.87 -19.19
N LEU A 351 -5.98 -11.99 -20.50
CA LEU A 351 -6.77 -11.13 -21.37
C LEU A 351 -8.29 -11.38 -21.24
N TYR A 352 -9.08 -10.38 -21.64
CA TYR A 352 -10.54 -10.42 -21.72
C TYR A 352 -11.02 -9.79 -23.02
N ARG A 353 -12.28 -10.03 -23.41
CA ARG A 353 -12.93 -9.47 -24.61
C ARG A 353 -12.18 -9.73 -25.92
N LEU A 354 -11.56 -10.91 -26.04
CA LEU A 354 -10.79 -11.30 -27.22
C LEU A 354 -11.62 -11.88 -28.36
N ASP A 355 -12.85 -12.34 -28.10
CA ASP A 355 -13.65 -13.05 -29.11
C ASP A 355 -13.93 -12.16 -30.32
N GLY A 356 -13.51 -12.63 -31.50
CA GLY A 356 -13.71 -11.93 -32.77
C GLY A 356 -12.88 -10.65 -32.95
N ARG A 357 -11.91 -10.36 -32.06
CA ARG A 357 -11.01 -9.21 -32.21
C ARG A 357 -9.71 -9.59 -32.90
N ALA A 358 -9.32 -8.82 -33.90
CA ALA A 358 -7.96 -8.85 -34.44
C ALA A 358 -6.96 -8.40 -33.36
N GLY A 359 -5.74 -8.92 -33.39
CA GLY A 359 -4.67 -8.48 -32.49
C GLY A 359 -4.37 -6.99 -32.63
N SER A 360 -3.86 -6.37 -31.56
CA SER A 360 -3.40 -4.98 -31.60
C SER A 360 -2.12 -4.87 -32.44
N ASN A 361 -2.07 -3.91 -33.37
CA ASN A 361 -0.87 -3.65 -34.18
C ASN A 361 0.14 -2.75 -33.47
N LYS A 362 -0.04 -2.50 -32.17
CA LYS A 362 0.83 -1.61 -31.38
C LYS A 362 1.90 -2.42 -30.65
N PRO A 363 3.07 -1.83 -30.39
CA PRO A 363 4.07 -2.45 -29.52
C PRO A 363 3.45 -2.79 -28.16
N PHE A 364 3.48 -4.07 -27.80
CA PHE A 364 2.93 -4.56 -26.56
C PHE A 364 3.83 -5.62 -25.93
N LEU A 365 4.19 -5.44 -24.66
CA LEU A 365 5.05 -6.35 -23.92
C LEU A 365 4.23 -7.12 -22.88
N PHE A 366 4.41 -8.44 -22.82
CA PHE A 366 3.87 -9.29 -21.77
C PHE A 366 5.01 -9.70 -20.84
N ILE A 367 4.82 -9.51 -19.53
CA ILE A 367 5.76 -9.94 -18.50
C ILE A 367 4.99 -10.84 -17.54
N ASP A 368 5.23 -12.14 -17.65
CA ASP A 368 4.59 -13.15 -16.81
C ASP A 368 5.53 -13.63 -15.70
N SER A 369 4.97 -13.90 -14.52
CA SER A 369 5.64 -14.65 -13.48
C SER A 369 5.86 -16.10 -13.93
N GLU A 370 6.86 -16.79 -13.36
CA GLU A 370 7.18 -18.16 -13.76
C GLU A 370 5.97 -19.11 -13.61
N ASP A 371 5.21 -18.97 -12.52
CA ASP A 371 4.05 -19.79 -12.24
C ASP A 371 2.89 -19.50 -13.19
N GLN A 372 2.63 -18.22 -13.48
CA GLN A 372 1.60 -17.84 -14.43
C GLN A 372 1.96 -18.28 -15.86
N PHE A 373 3.22 -18.14 -16.26
CA PHE A 373 3.70 -18.62 -17.55
C PHE A 373 3.51 -20.13 -17.70
N LYS A 374 3.74 -20.92 -16.64
CA LYS A 374 3.43 -22.36 -16.62
C LYS A 374 1.94 -22.63 -16.80
N ASN A 375 1.07 -21.85 -16.16
CA ASN A 375 -0.38 -21.98 -16.32
C ASN A 375 -0.82 -21.69 -17.77
N ILE A 376 -0.31 -20.62 -18.38
CA ILE A 376 -0.61 -20.27 -19.78
C ILE A 376 -0.19 -21.39 -20.72
N LYS A 377 0.98 -22.00 -20.51
CA LYS A 377 1.46 -23.14 -21.31
C LYS A 377 0.57 -24.38 -21.25
N MET A 378 -0.23 -24.57 -20.20
CA MET A 378 -1.12 -25.73 -20.12
C MET A 378 -2.39 -25.58 -20.97
N VAL A 379 -2.70 -24.36 -21.41
CA VAL A 379 -3.90 -24.03 -22.22
C VAL A 379 -3.57 -23.55 -23.64
N MET A 380 -2.30 -23.41 -23.99
CA MET A 380 -1.80 -23.30 -25.38
C MET A 380 -1.52 -24.69 -25.93
#